data_AF-A0AAX1DS70-F1
#
_entry.id   AF-A0AAX1DS70-F1
#
_cell.length_a   1.000
_cell.length_b   1.000
_cell.length_c   1.000
_cell.angle_alpha   90.00
_cell.angle_beta   90.00
_cell.angle_gamma   90.00
#
_symmetry.space_group_name_H-M   'P 1'
#
loop_
_entity.id
_entity.type
_entity.pdbx_description
1 polymer ?
#
loop_
_entity_poly.entity_id
_entity_poly.type
_entity_poly.pdbx_seq_one_letter_code
_entity_poly.pdbx_strand_id
1 'polypeptide(L)'
;MGFLGELSSFLHSIPEWLSSFITALIGAVIGGWFTLKGVDREATITRKEAERDSLELQLSVLKGIKGEISTLLVLYDKRMKVHIENIRPGNMLLLGFPIGDDNFTFYEQNAKFIAKLNDEPRDSIINIYTYARSLIQSFKGNNQLIVEHEKILLGMADKNNNADYYQRLYAAKQEVMIDYAQGIKAIDGEVRESIANGFANIDQEIVRLEDNLKNLSL
;
A
#
# COMPACT_ATOMS: atom_id res chain seq x y z
N MET A 1 41.51 -9.89 -65.50
CA MET A 1 40.64 -8.97 -66.28
C MET A 1 39.45 -9.76 -66.84
N GLY A 2 38.45 -10.10 -66.04
CA GLY A 2 37.30 -10.89 -66.52
C GLY A 2 36.01 -10.57 -65.76
N PHE A 3 36.08 -10.59 -64.44
CA PHE A 3 34.92 -10.38 -63.56
C PHE A 3 34.24 -9.00 -63.72
N LEU A 4 35.02 -7.91 -63.88
CA LEU A 4 34.47 -6.56 -64.06
C LEU A 4 33.92 -6.30 -65.47
N GLY A 5 34.46 -7.00 -66.49
CA GLY A 5 33.99 -6.88 -67.87
C GLY A 5 32.68 -7.64 -68.10
N GLU A 6 32.56 -8.84 -67.52
CA GLU A 6 31.34 -9.64 -67.55
C GLU A 6 30.20 -9.01 -66.73
N LEU A 7 30.51 -8.36 -65.60
CA LEU A 7 29.52 -7.59 -64.84
C LEU A 7 28.97 -6.41 -65.67
N SER A 8 29.84 -5.73 -66.41
CA SER A 8 29.49 -4.57 -67.24
C SER A 8 28.60 -4.95 -68.42
N SER A 9 28.89 -6.05 -69.13
CA SER A 9 28.05 -6.51 -70.24
C SER A 9 26.71 -7.07 -69.77
N PHE A 10 26.69 -7.74 -68.61
CA PHE A 10 25.45 -8.21 -67.97
C PHE A 10 24.54 -7.04 -67.62
N LEU A 11 25.06 -5.98 -66.97
CA LEU A 11 24.30 -4.79 -66.60
C LEU A 11 23.71 -4.03 -67.82
N HIS A 12 24.41 -3.99 -68.95
CA HIS A 12 23.93 -3.36 -70.18
C HIS A 12 22.85 -4.16 -70.94
N SER A 13 22.67 -5.45 -70.62
CA SER A 13 21.69 -6.33 -71.27
C SER A 13 20.33 -6.40 -70.55
N ILE A 14 20.21 -5.72 -69.41
CA ILE A 14 19.00 -5.74 -68.57
C ILE A 14 17.98 -4.71 -69.11
N PRO A 15 16.73 -5.11 -69.41
CA PRO A 15 15.67 -4.17 -69.81
C PRO A 15 15.42 -3.09 -68.76
N GLU A 16 15.09 -1.85 -69.17
CA GLU A 16 14.85 -0.73 -68.25
C GLU A 16 13.80 -1.05 -67.16
N TRP A 17 12.75 -1.81 -67.50
CA TRP A 17 11.73 -2.24 -66.54
C TRP A 17 12.27 -3.19 -65.45
N LEU A 18 13.30 -3.97 -65.75
CA LEU A 18 13.94 -4.87 -64.79
C LEU A 18 14.93 -4.12 -63.91
N SER A 19 15.63 -3.12 -64.45
CA SER A 19 16.49 -2.21 -63.67
C SER A 19 15.69 -1.37 -62.66
N SER A 20 14.55 -0.80 -63.09
CA SER A 20 13.66 -0.05 -62.20
C SER A 20 13.03 -0.93 -61.13
N PHE A 21 12.64 -2.17 -61.48
CA PHE A 21 12.14 -3.15 -60.53
C PHE A 21 13.19 -3.54 -59.47
N ILE A 22 14.42 -3.84 -59.87
CA ILE A 22 15.52 -4.18 -58.94
C ILE A 22 15.81 -2.99 -58.00
N THR A 23 15.82 -1.78 -58.54
CA THR A 23 16.08 -0.56 -57.74
C THR A 23 14.95 -0.31 -56.73
N ALA A 24 13.69 -0.47 -57.13
CA ALA A 24 12.54 -0.37 -56.23
C ALA A 24 12.54 -1.47 -55.16
N LEU A 25 12.93 -2.70 -55.52
CA LEU A 25 13.04 -3.82 -54.58
C LEU A 25 14.13 -3.57 -53.54
N ILE A 26 15.32 -3.10 -53.96
CA ILE A 26 16.40 -2.74 -53.05
C ILE A 26 15.97 -1.60 -52.12
N GLY A 27 15.31 -0.57 -52.65
CA GLY A 27 14.76 0.53 -51.85
C GLY A 27 13.73 0.06 -50.83
N ALA A 28 12.84 -0.87 -51.21
CA ALA A 28 11.84 -1.46 -50.31
C ALA A 28 12.47 -2.33 -49.22
N VAL A 29 13.49 -3.12 -49.55
CA VAL A 29 14.22 -3.96 -48.57
C VAL A 29 14.98 -3.10 -47.56
N ILE A 30 15.72 -2.09 -48.03
CA ILE A 30 16.47 -1.17 -47.18
C ILE A 30 15.49 -0.34 -46.31
N GLY A 31 14.45 0.22 -46.92
CA GLY A 31 13.41 0.98 -46.22
C GLY A 31 12.67 0.14 -45.17
N GLY A 32 12.31 -1.10 -45.50
CA GLY A 32 11.70 -2.06 -44.58
C GLY A 32 12.63 -2.41 -43.42
N TRP A 33 13.92 -2.63 -43.68
CA TRP A 33 14.91 -2.92 -42.63
C TRP A 33 15.12 -1.75 -41.65
N PHE A 34 15.22 -0.51 -42.15
CA PHE A 34 15.30 0.66 -41.30
C PHE A 34 14.01 0.91 -40.52
N THR A 35 12.84 0.62 -41.11
CA THR A 35 11.55 0.71 -40.43
C THR A 35 11.46 -0.27 -39.27
N LEU A 36 11.80 -1.55 -39.51
CA LEU A 36 11.84 -2.58 -38.45
C LEU A 36 12.80 -2.20 -37.32
N LYS A 37 14.01 -1.74 -37.66
CA LYS A 37 15.00 -1.30 -36.68
C LYS A 37 14.54 -0.08 -35.88
N GLY A 38 13.79 0.83 -36.51
CA GLY A 38 13.17 1.98 -35.85
C GLY A 38 12.10 1.55 -34.84
N VAL A 39 11.18 0.68 -35.25
CA VAL A 39 10.12 0.13 -34.41
C VAL A 39 10.68 -0.67 -33.24
N ASP A 40 11.68 -1.53 -33.45
CA ASP A 40 12.32 -2.30 -32.36
C ASP A 40 12.96 -1.39 -31.32
N ARG A 41 13.60 -0.30 -31.77
CA ARG A 41 14.22 0.68 -30.88
C ARG A 41 13.16 1.46 -30.10
N GLU A 42 12.09 1.89 -30.76
CA GLU A 42 10.98 2.59 -30.12
C GLU A 42 10.27 1.69 -29.10
N ALA A 43 9.95 0.44 -29.46
CA ALA A 43 9.37 -0.54 -28.55
C ALA A 43 10.25 -0.79 -27.31
N THR A 44 11.58 -0.82 -27.49
CA THR A 44 12.52 -0.97 -26.37
C THR A 44 12.53 0.26 -25.46
N ILE A 45 12.50 1.48 -26.02
CA ILE A 45 12.43 2.73 -25.26
C ILE A 45 11.13 2.79 -24.47
N THR A 46 9.99 2.57 -25.13
CA THR A 46 8.66 2.58 -24.50
C THR A 46 8.57 1.55 -23.37
N ARG A 47 9.18 0.36 -23.54
CA ARG A 47 9.23 -0.65 -22.48
C ARG A 47 10.06 -0.19 -21.29
N LYS A 48 11.23 0.41 -21.52
CA LYS A 48 12.09 0.95 -20.44
C LYS A 48 11.41 2.10 -19.70
N GLU A 49 10.73 2.99 -20.42
CA GLU A 49 9.97 4.09 -19.81
C GLU A 49 8.82 3.56 -18.96
N ALA A 50 8.04 2.60 -19.48
CA ALA A 50 6.96 1.98 -18.71
C ALA A 50 7.46 1.23 -17.46
N GLU A 51 8.63 0.59 -17.54
CA GLU A 51 9.27 -0.05 -16.39
C GLU A 51 9.71 0.97 -15.34
N ARG A 52 10.37 2.05 -15.76
CA ARG A 52 10.77 3.14 -14.86
C ARG A 52 9.55 3.77 -14.18
N ASP A 53 8.53 4.14 -14.94
CA ASP A 53 7.32 4.78 -14.43
C ASP A 53 6.60 3.85 -13.43
N SER A 54 6.61 2.53 -13.67
CA SER A 54 6.09 1.54 -12.73
C SER A 54 6.88 1.51 -11.41
N LEU A 55 8.21 1.54 -11.47
CA LEU A 55 9.06 1.53 -10.28
C LEU A 55 8.95 2.84 -9.48
N GLU A 56 8.93 3.98 -10.16
CA GLU A 56 8.71 5.30 -9.53
C GLU A 56 7.35 5.35 -8.82
N LEU A 57 6.33 4.79 -9.43
CA LEU A 57 5.00 4.71 -8.83
C LEU A 57 4.97 3.80 -7.59
N GLN A 58 5.59 2.62 -7.66
CA GLN A 58 5.70 1.73 -6.50
C GLN A 58 6.44 2.42 -5.35
N LEU A 59 7.55 3.10 -5.64
CA LEU A 59 8.33 3.86 -4.67
C LEU A 59 7.51 4.98 -4.02
N SER A 60 6.76 5.74 -4.83
CA SER A 60 5.87 6.81 -4.36
C SER A 60 4.78 6.26 -3.43
N VAL A 61 4.17 5.13 -3.79
CA VAL A 61 3.16 4.46 -2.97
C VAL A 61 3.74 3.99 -1.63
N LEU A 62 4.89 3.33 -1.63
CA LEU A 62 5.53 2.88 -0.37
C LEU A 62 5.86 4.05 0.56
N LYS A 63 6.42 5.14 0.01
CA LYS A 63 6.72 6.36 0.77
C LYS A 63 5.45 7.00 1.33
N GLY A 64 4.39 7.06 0.53
CA GLY A 64 3.09 7.59 0.96
C GLY A 64 2.44 6.73 2.05
N ILE A 65 2.52 5.40 1.97
CA ILE A 65 2.01 4.48 3.00
C ILE A 65 2.75 4.69 4.32
N LYS A 66 4.08 4.77 4.30
CA LYS A 66 4.86 5.10 5.52
C LYS A 66 4.46 6.45 6.09
N GLY A 67 4.24 7.44 5.22
CA GLY A 67 3.80 8.78 5.62
C GLY A 67 2.43 8.78 6.32
N GLU A 68 1.44 8.07 5.76
CA GLU A 68 0.11 7.91 6.35
C GLU A 68 0.20 7.25 7.73
N ILE A 69 0.85 6.07 7.82
CA ILE A 69 0.98 5.31 9.07
C ILE A 69 1.70 6.13 10.15
N SER A 70 2.80 6.80 9.79
CA SER A 70 3.57 7.61 10.74
C SER A 70 2.75 8.79 11.28
N THR A 71 2.01 9.46 10.40
CA THR A 71 1.17 10.60 10.78
C THR A 71 0.03 10.16 11.71
N LEU A 72 -0.63 9.04 11.38
CA LEU A 72 -1.69 8.46 12.21
C LEU A 72 -1.15 8.03 13.58
N LEU A 73 0.01 7.37 13.62
CA LEU A 73 0.63 6.92 14.87
C LEU A 73 1.02 8.10 15.77
N VAL A 74 1.57 9.18 15.20
CA VAL A 74 1.90 10.41 15.95
C VAL A 74 0.63 11.03 16.56
N LEU A 75 -0.45 11.12 15.78
CA LEU A 75 -1.72 11.66 16.26
C LEU A 75 -2.33 10.79 17.37
N TYR A 76 -2.31 9.47 17.16
CA TYR A 76 -2.76 8.49 18.13
C TYR A 76 -1.95 8.57 19.43
N ASP A 77 -0.62 8.60 19.34
CA ASP A 77 0.27 8.67 20.49
C ASP A 77 0.01 9.93 21.31
N LYS A 78 -0.20 11.07 20.65
CA LYS A 78 -0.54 12.33 21.30
C LYS A 78 -1.85 12.27 22.11
N ARG A 79 -2.81 11.43 21.68
CA ARG A 79 -4.16 11.39 22.26
C ARG A 79 -4.38 10.24 23.24
N MET A 80 -3.77 9.09 23.01
CA MET A 80 -4.16 7.84 23.66
C MET A 80 -3.02 7.07 24.34
N LYS A 81 -1.76 7.22 23.89
CA LYS A 81 -0.65 6.39 24.38
C LYS A 81 -0.55 6.36 25.91
N VAL A 82 -0.53 7.54 26.54
CA VAL A 82 -0.43 7.65 28.00
C VAL A 82 -1.61 6.96 28.70
N HIS A 83 -2.81 7.03 28.11
CA HIS A 83 -3.99 6.37 28.69
C HIS A 83 -3.88 4.85 28.60
N ILE A 84 -3.42 4.32 27.47
CA ILE A 84 -3.24 2.87 27.26
C ILE A 84 -2.11 2.30 28.12
N GLU A 85 -0.97 2.98 28.17
CA GLU A 85 0.18 2.58 28.99
C GLU A 85 -0.21 2.49 30.48
N ASN A 86 -1.07 3.39 30.95
CA ASN A 86 -1.53 3.45 32.33
C ASN A 86 -2.70 2.51 32.67
N ILE A 87 -3.23 1.74 31.72
CA ILE A 87 -4.21 0.68 32.04
C ILE A 87 -3.53 -0.37 32.93
N ARG A 88 -4.00 -0.49 34.17
CA ARG A 88 -3.55 -1.48 35.15
C ARG A 88 -4.54 -2.65 35.19
N PRO A 89 -4.11 -3.86 35.62
CA PRO A 89 -5.04 -4.95 35.89
C PRO A 89 -6.16 -4.49 36.85
N GLY A 90 -7.40 -4.84 36.53
CA GLY A 90 -8.57 -4.45 37.33
C GLY A 90 -9.15 -3.06 37.02
N ASN A 91 -8.55 -2.30 36.09
CA ASN A 91 -9.05 -0.98 35.71
C ASN A 91 -9.77 -1.00 34.36
N MET A 92 -10.89 -0.28 34.28
CA MET A 92 -11.61 0.02 33.04
C MET A 92 -10.95 1.19 32.28
N LEU A 93 -11.17 1.26 30.97
CA LEU A 93 -10.85 2.45 30.17
C LEU A 93 -12.08 3.34 30.03
N LEU A 94 -12.32 4.21 31.01
CA LEU A 94 -13.43 5.19 30.99
C LEU A 94 -13.08 6.47 30.21
N LEU A 95 -12.49 6.31 29.03
CA LEU A 95 -12.14 7.41 28.14
C LEU A 95 -12.75 7.15 26.76
N GLY A 96 -13.63 8.04 26.33
CA GLY A 96 -14.16 8.03 24.97
C GLY A 96 -13.12 8.51 23.97
N PHE A 97 -12.89 7.73 22.91
CA PHE A 97 -11.99 8.12 21.81
C PHE A 97 -12.78 8.30 20.51
N PRO A 98 -13.05 9.55 20.09
CA PRO A 98 -13.84 9.81 18.88
C PRO A 98 -13.03 9.43 17.63
N ILE A 99 -13.51 8.44 16.89
CA ILE A 99 -12.89 7.96 15.65
C ILE A 99 -13.90 8.12 14.50
N GLY A 100 -13.45 8.74 13.40
CA GLY A 100 -14.23 8.85 12.17
C GLY A 100 -14.26 7.56 11.36
N ASP A 101 -14.89 7.58 10.20
CA ASP A 101 -15.05 6.39 9.35
C ASP A 101 -13.92 6.23 8.31
N ASP A 102 -13.38 7.35 7.80
CA ASP A 102 -12.33 7.35 6.78
C ASP A 102 -10.94 7.59 7.39
N ASN A 103 -10.31 6.53 7.88
CA ASN A 103 -9.02 6.64 8.59
C ASN A 103 -7.78 6.34 7.74
N PHE A 104 -7.94 5.71 6.56
CA PHE A 104 -6.83 5.13 5.77
C PHE A 104 -6.95 5.47 4.27
N THR A 105 -7.22 6.74 3.96
CA THR A 105 -7.55 7.21 2.61
C THR A 105 -6.44 6.93 1.59
N PHE A 106 -5.16 7.12 1.95
CA PHE A 106 -4.05 6.92 1.01
C PHE A 106 -3.90 5.43 0.67
N TYR A 107 -3.94 4.55 1.67
CA TYR A 107 -3.97 3.11 1.46
C TYR A 107 -5.10 2.66 0.54
N GLU A 108 -6.33 3.10 0.81
CA GLU A 108 -7.50 2.68 0.05
C GLU A 108 -7.42 3.13 -1.42
N GLN A 109 -6.96 4.35 -1.68
CA GLN A 109 -6.81 4.88 -3.04
C GLN A 109 -5.67 4.19 -3.83
N ASN A 110 -4.71 3.58 -3.14
CA ASN A 110 -3.52 2.98 -3.75
C ASN A 110 -3.49 1.44 -3.70
N ALA A 111 -4.57 0.78 -3.26
CA ALA A 111 -4.65 -0.67 -3.13
C ALA A 111 -4.25 -1.44 -4.41
N LYS A 112 -4.64 -0.94 -5.59
CA LYS A 112 -4.28 -1.54 -6.90
C LYS A 112 -2.78 -1.53 -7.21
N PHE A 113 -2.03 -0.59 -6.62
CA PHE A 113 -0.58 -0.50 -6.78
C PHE A 113 0.14 -1.31 -5.72
N ILE A 114 -0.41 -1.34 -4.49
CA ILE A 114 0.07 -2.23 -3.42
C ILE A 114 0.01 -3.69 -3.86
N ALA A 115 -1.03 -4.10 -4.58
CA ALA A 115 -1.16 -5.44 -5.13
C ALA A 115 -0.05 -5.82 -6.14
N LYS A 116 0.69 -4.85 -6.68
CA LYS A 116 1.79 -5.07 -7.64
C LYS A 116 3.18 -5.10 -6.98
N LEU A 117 3.25 -4.84 -5.67
CA LEU A 117 4.49 -4.94 -4.91
C LEU A 117 4.89 -6.41 -4.73
N ASN A 118 6.14 -6.63 -4.34
CA ASN A 118 6.59 -7.94 -3.87
C ASN A 118 5.78 -8.40 -2.65
N ASP A 119 5.72 -9.72 -2.45
CA ASP A 119 4.85 -10.34 -1.44
C ASP A 119 5.11 -9.80 -0.03
N GLU A 120 6.37 -9.71 0.38
CA GLU A 120 6.75 -9.28 1.74
C GLU A 120 6.30 -7.85 2.12
N PRO A 121 6.63 -6.78 1.34
CA PRO A 121 6.13 -5.44 1.64
C PRO A 121 4.61 -5.34 1.48
N ARG A 122 4.00 -6.04 0.52
CA ARG A 122 2.55 -6.06 0.33
C ARG A 122 1.84 -6.63 1.57
N ASP A 123 2.26 -7.80 2.01
CA ASP A 123 1.64 -8.51 3.13
C ASP A 123 1.89 -7.75 4.44
N SER A 124 3.05 -7.11 4.58
CA SER A 124 3.36 -6.21 5.70
C SER A 124 2.40 -5.02 5.77
N ILE A 125 2.13 -4.37 4.63
CA ILE A 125 1.18 -3.26 4.55
C ILE A 125 -0.22 -3.74 4.95
N ILE A 126 -0.69 -4.86 4.37
CA ILE A 126 -2.01 -5.42 4.68
C ILE A 126 -2.14 -5.74 6.18
N ASN A 127 -1.11 -6.33 6.78
CA ASN A 127 -1.10 -6.64 8.21
C ASN A 127 -1.21 -5.37 9.06
N ILE A 128 -0.42 -4.33 8.79
CA ILE A 128 -0.49 -3.07 9.55
C ILE A 128 -1.91 -2.52 9.54
N TYR A 129 -2.55 -2.41 8.37
CA TYR A 129 -3.91 -1.89 8.27
C TYR A 129 -4.95 -2.81 8.90
N THR A 130 -4.72 -4.12 8.92
CA THR A 130 -5.61 -5.09 9.58
C THR A 130 -5.59 -4.91 11.10
N TYR A 131 -4.40 -4.85 11.71
CA TYR A 131 -4.27 -4.60 13.14
C TYR A 131 -4.78 -3.21 13.53
N ALA A 132 -4.45 -2.18 12.73
CA ALA A 132 -4.93 -0.82 12.97
C ALA A 132 -6.48 -0.74 12.92
N ARG A 133 -7.13 -1.44 11.98
CA ARG A 133 -8.60 -1.57 11.96
C ARG A 133 -9.13 -2.26 13.20
N SER A 134 -8.50 -3.34 13.65
CA SER A 134 -8.88 -4.04 14.89
C SER A 134 -8.83 -3.11 16.11
N LEU A 135 -7.78 -2.29 16.24
CA LEU A 135 -7.66 -1.30 17.31
C LEU A 135 -8.76 -0.24 17.25
N ILE A 136 -9.06 0.29 16.05
CA ILE A 136 -10.15 1.25 15.84
C ILE A 136 -11.50 0.67 16.27
N GLN A 137 -11.79 -0.57 15.86
CA GLN A 137 -13.04 -1.24 16.24
C GLN A 137 -13.12 -1.46 17.74
N SER A 138 -12.00 -1.79 18.37
CA SER A 138 -11.93 -1.94 19.82
C SER A 138 -12.24 -0.62 20.53
N PHE A 139 -11.70 0.51 20.08
CA PHE A 139 -12.09 1.81 20.65
C PHE A 139 -13.56 2.16 20.42
N LYS A 140 -14.12 1.86 19.23
CA LYS A 140 -15.56 2.07 18.97
C LYS A 140 -16.41 1.23 19.93
N GLY A 141 -16.05 -0.03 20.17
CA GLY A 141 -16.70 -0.89 21.16
C GLY A 141 -16.57 -0.35 22.60
N ASN A 142 -15.41 0.15 22.99
CA ASN A 142 -15.21 0.75 24.31
C ASN A 142 -16.10 1.99 24.51
N ASN A 143 -16.21 2.85 23.49
CA ASN A 143 -17.09 4.01 23.54
C ASN A 143 -18.55 3.60 23.79
N GLN A 144 -19.01 2.52 23.15
CA GLN A 144 -20.34 1.99 23.38
C GLN A 144 -20.50 1.46 24.81
N LEU A 145 -19.51 0.72 25.32
CA LEU A 145 -19.52 0.22 26.70
C LEU A 145 -19.59 1.36 27.73
N ILE A 146 -18.90 2.48 27.49
CA ILE A 146 -18.97 3.67 28.34
C ILE A 146 -20.41 4.22 28.37
N VAL A 147 -21.06 4.38 27.20
CA VAL A 147 -22.44 4.86 27.14
C VAL A 147 -23.41 3.92 27.86
N GLU A 148 -23.22 2.62 27.74
CA GLU A 148 -24.02 1.62 28.47
C GLU A 148 -23.78 1.69 29.98
N HIS A 149 -22.53 1.90 30.40
CA HIS A 149 -22.15 2.08 31.80
C HIS A 149 -22.82 3.31 32.41
N GLU A 150 -22.82 4.44 31.69
CA GLU A 150 -23.51 5.66 32.11
C GLU A 150 -25.02 5.46 32.27
N LYS A 151 -25.66 4.72 31.36
CA LYS A 151 -27.09 4.36 31.49
C LYS A 151 -27.38 3.54 32.73
N ILE A 152 -26.51 2.60 33.09
CA ILE A 152 -26.64 1.80 34.31
C ILE A 152 -26.53 2.70 35.54
N LEU A 153 -25.58 3.62 35.57
CA LEU A 153 -25.42 4.59 36.66
C LEU A 153 -26.66 5.48 36.83
N LEU A 154 -27.25 5.95 35.72
CA LEU A 154 -28.50 6.71 35.76
C LEU A 154 -29.66 5.86 36.33
N GLY A 155 -29.75 4.60 35.91
CA GLY A 155 -30.76 3.66 36.43
C GLY A 155 -30.61 3.36 37.93
N MET A 156 -29.37 3.31 38.43
CA MET A 156 -29.07 3.19 39.87
C MET A 156 -29.47 4.43 40.67
N ALA A 157 -29.37 5.62 40.07
CA ALA A 157 -29.72 6.88 40.74
C ALA A 157 -31.24 7.09 40.87
N ASP A 158 -32.03 6.42 40.04
CA ASP A 158 -33.50 6.46 40.11
C ASP A 158 -34.03 5.60 41.26
N LYS A 159 -34.65 6.26 42.25
CA LYS A 159 -35.19 5.63 43.46
C LYS A 159 -36.38 4.70 43.21
N ASN A 160 -37.00 4.76 42.03
CA ASN A 160 -38.12 3.90 41.66
C ASN A 160 -37.67 2.53 41.12
N ASN A 161 -36.37 2.36 40.85
CA ASN A 161 -35.82 1.17 40.25
C ASN A 161 -35.43 0.09 41.29
N ASN A 162 -35.32 -1.15 40.80
CA ASN A 162 -34.84 -2.26 41.60
C ASN A 162 -33.31 -2.15 41.82
N ALA A 163 -32.91 -1.68 43.01
CA ALA A 163 -31.51 -1.46 43.38
C ALA A 163 -30.64 -2.73 43.24
N ASP A 164 -31.15 -3.90 43.64
CA ASP A 164 -30.41 -5.18 43.58
C ASP A 164 -30.18 -5.65 42.12
N TYR A 165 -31.14 -5.40 41.24
CA TYR A 165 -30.97 -5.64 39.81
C TYR A 165 -29.84 -4.78 39.22
N TYR A 166 -29.88 -3.47 39.47
CA TYR A 166 -28.88 -2.56 38.90
C TYR A 166 -27.49 -2.76 39.52
N GLN A 167 -27.38 -3.13 40.79
CA GLN A 167 -26.09 -3.44 41.42
C GLN A 167 -25.41 -4.66 40.78
N ARG A 168 -26.18 -5.73 40.48
CA ARG A 168 -25.67 -6.89 39.75
C ARG A 168 -25.28 -6.55 38.31
N LEU A 169 -26.10 -5.75 37.63
CA LEU A 169 -25.83 -5.30 36.26
C LEU A 169 -24.56 -4.43 36.20
N TYR A 170 -24.36 -3.56 37.18
CA TYR A 170 -23.16 -2.75 37.31
C TYR A 170 -21.91 -3.60 37.50
N ALA A 171 -21.92 -4.54 38.44
CA ALA A 171 -20.78 -5.43 38.69
C ALA A 171 -20.42 -6.25 37.43
N ALA A 172 -21.41 -6.83 36.75
CA ALA A 172 -21.19 -7.57 35.51
C ALA A 172 -20.63 -6.68 34.39
N LYS A 173 -21.13 -5.44 34.26
CA LYS A 173 -20.62 -4.49 33.25
C LYS A 173 -19.18 -4.08 33.55
N GLN A 174 -18.82 -3.88 34.82
CA GLN A 174 -17.44 -3.55 35.20
C GLN A 174 -16.47 -4.67 34.81
N GLU A 175 -16.81 -5.93 35.05
CA GLU A 175 -15.97 -7.07 34.68
C GLU A 175 -15.70 -7.08 33.16
N VAL A 176 -16.74 -6.91 32.34
CA VAL A 176 -16.60 -6.80 30.88
C VAL A 176 -15.71 -5.64 30.48
N MET A 177 -15.88 -4.46 31.07
CA MET A 177 -15.10 -3.27 30.72
C MET A 177 -13.63 -3.35 31.18
N ILE A 178 -13.34 -4.09 32.26
CA ILE A 178 -11.98 -4.35 32.72
C ILE A 178 -11.27 -5.26 31.72
N ASP A 179 -11.90 -6.37 31.34
CA ASP A 179 -11.35 -7.32 30.36
C ASP A 179 -11.10 -6.63 29.01
N TYR A 180 -12.10 -5.85 28.56
CA TYR A 180 -12.03 -5.10 27.31
C TYR A 180 -10.88 -4.07 27.30
N ALA A 181 -10.63 -3.40 28.43
CA ALA A 181 -9.51 -2.46 28.56
C ALA A 181 -8.14 -3.17 28.44
N GLN A 182 -8.00 -4.39 29.00
CA GLN A 182 -6.78 -5.18 28.81
C GLN A 182 -6.63 -5.63 27.35
N GLY A 183 -7.73 -6.03 26.71
CA GLY A 183 -7.75 -6.38 25.29
C GLY A 183 -7.26 -5.24 24.39
N ILE A 184 -7.75 -4.00 24.62
CA ILE A 184 -7.26 -2.82 23.89
C ILE A 184 -5.76 -2.62 24.08
N LYS A 185 -5.24 -2.79 25.30
CA LYS A 185 -3.81 -2.66 25.58
C LYS A 185 -2.99 -3.73 24.85
N ALA A 186 -3.48 -4.96 24.76
CA ALA A 186 -2.83 -6.02 24.01
C ALA A 186 -2.79 -5.68 22.51
N ILE A 187 -3.93 -5.29 21.93
CA ILE A 187 -4.03 -4.94 20.51
C ILE A 187 -3.16 -3.71 20.18
N ASP A 188 -3.04 -2.72 21.07
CA ASP A 188 -2.09 -1.60 20.90
C ASP A 188 -0.64 -2.11 20.72
N GLY A 189 -0.25 -3.09 21.54
CA GLY A 189 1.06 -3.74 21.43
C GLY A 189 1.24 -4.43 20.08
N GLU A 190 0.26 -5.24 19.66
CA GLU A 190 0.27 -5.95 18.37
C GLU A 190 0.35 -4.99 17.17
N VAL A 191 -0.39 -3.87 17.21
CA VAL A 191 -0.32 -2.83 16.18
C VAL A 191 1.09 -2.24 16.11
N ARG A 192 1.70 -1.91 17.25
CA ARG A 192 3.05 -1.32 17.29
C ARG A 192 4.09 -2.30 16.75
N GLU A 193 3.98 -3.57 17.10
CA GLU A 193 4.85 -4.62 16.59
C GLU A 193 4.67 -4.79 15.07
N SER A 194 3.42 -4.83 14.59
CA SER A 194 3.11 -4.93 13.16
C SER A 194 3.68 -3.74 12.37
N ILE A 195 3.58 -2.52 12.91
CA ILE A 195 4.16 -1.32 12.30
C ILE A 195 5.69 -1.40 12.27
N ALA A 196 6.33 -1.77 13.37
CA ALA A 196 7.78 -1.87 13.44
C ALA A 196 8.34 -2.89 12.43
N ASN A 197 7.76 -4.10 12.42
CA ASN A 197 8.17 -5.16 11.51
C ASN A 197 7.88 -4.80 10.06
N GLY A 198 6.68 -4.28 9.78
CA GLY A 198 6.31 -3.91 8.42
C GLY A 198 7.09 -2.72 7.86
N PHE A 199 7.50 -1.76 8.70
CA PHE A 199 8.38 -0.67 8.27
C PHE A 199 9.75 -1.16 7.82
N ALA A 200 10.33 -2.14 8.51
CA ALA A 200 11.59 -2.74 8.09
C ALA A 200 11.50 -3.35 6.68
N ASN A 201 10.42 -4.08 6.41
CA ASN A 201 10.18 -4.70 5.10
C ASN A 201 9.92 -3.67 4.01
N ILE A 202 9.16 -2.62 4.32
CA ILE A 202 8.93 -1.51 3.38
C ILE A 202 10.24 -0.77 3.07
N ASP A 203 11.09 -0.54 4.06
CA ASP A 203 12.37 0.15 3.88
C ASP A 203 13.34 -0.64 3.01
N GLN A 204 13.41 -1.96 3.19
CA GLN A 204 14.19 -2.84 2.33
C GLN A 204 13.70 -2.78 0.87
N GLU A 205 12.38 -2.82 0.67
CA GLU A 205 11.81 -2.71 -0.68
C GLU A 205 12.08 -1.33 -1.31
N ILE A 206 11.98 -0.24 -0.53
CA ILE A 206 12.31 1.11 -1.00
C ILE A 206 13.75 1.16 -1.52
N VAL A 207 14.72 0.63 -0.76
CA VAL A 207 16.13 0.60 -1.18
C VAL A 207 16.29 -0.22 -2.47
N ARG A 208 15.66 -1.38 -2.55
CA ARG A 208 15.69 -2.24 -3.75
C ARG A 208 15.14 -1.51 -4.98
N LEU A 209 14.00 -0.83 -4.85
CA LEU A 209 13.39 -0.08 -5.95
C LEU A 209 14.26 1.10 -6.38
N GLU A 210 14.88 1.81 -5.43
CA GLU A 210 15.81 2.91 -5.71
C GLU A 210 17.05 2.41 -6.47
N ASP A 211 17.57 1.24 -6.12
CA ASP A 211 18.70 0.64 -6.84
C ASP A 211 18.32 0.15 -8.25
N ASN A 212 17.13 -0.43 -8.40
CA ASN A 212 16.60 -0.78 -9.73
C ASN A 212 16.45 0.45 -10.63
N LEU A 213 15.93 1.56 -10.10
CA LEU A 213 15.79 2.82 -10.83
C LEU A 213 17.15 3.38 -11.27
N LYS A 214 18.17 3.35 -10.40
CA LYS A 214 19.54 3.76 -10.77
C LYS A 214 20.08 2.91 -11.92
N ASN A 215 19.86 1.59 -11.88
CA ASN A 215 20.34 0.67 -12.91
C ASN A 215 19.62 0.85 -14.25
N LEU A 216 18.37 1.31 -14.26
CA LEU A 216 17.62 1.65 -15.49
C LEU A 216 18.05 2.97 -16.13
N SER A 217 18.68 3.86 -15.35
CA SER A 217 19.20 5.14 -15.82
C SER A 217 20.59 5.06 -16.46
N LEU A 218 21.26 3.91 -16.35
CA LEU A 218 22.54 3.57 -16.98
C LEU A 218 22.31 2.79 -18.29
#